data_AF-A0A821T766-F1
#
_entry.id   AF-A0A821T766-F1
#
_cell.length_a   1.000
_cell.length_b   1.000
_cell.length_c   1.000
_cell.angle_alpha   90.00
_cell.angle_beta   90.00
_cell.angle_gamma   90.00
#
_symmetry.space_group_name_H-M   'P 1'
#
loop_
_entity.id
_entity.type
_entity.pdbx_description
1 polymer ?
#
loop_
_entity_poly.entity_id
_entity_poly.type
_entity_poly.pdbx_seq_one_letter_code
_entity_poly.pdbx_strand_id
1 'polypeptide(L)'
;MIFIFEVPDVRVTHKEMKITSTNGNASRLNNDNKILEYICSYIKYKFDNPFAHGLIFIIPLLTIISKRLRQTFTRILDLSAAAHDEGLKHRVISGIIVLCGLVIVAILIGAIVTFMGEKLNELKEGYTTVIEKNHTIILGWSSKIFDIIYELIIANENQRNPSIVILTSKDNSEINDLNKLSLNQARSIIILAPELNNPDVRIIKTILAIRNNPRRNNINFHIVADIKERINLEAAIIAGGDEALFVYANEIIARIIAQSCRQRGLSVILATLLSFQNDEIYFKHESALVGKTFYDAVFPYDKCSVIGLMLSDGTVKIFPRLNTIINIDDQIIVIAEDDDKIILSSEYLLRINYEYTG
;
A
#
# COMPACT_ATOMS: atom_id res chain seq x y z
N MET A 1 10.47 -4.07 -2.35
CA MET A 1 10.10 -3.75 -3.76
C MET A 1 8.98 -2.70 -3.76
N ILE A 2 9.07 -1.69 -4.61
CA ILE A 2 8.09 -0.59 -4.71
C ILE A 2 7.24 -0.78 -5.97
N PHE A 3 5.92 -0.63 -5.84
CA PHE A 3 4.96 -0.65 -6.94
C PHE A 3 4.20 0.66 -6.96
N ILE A 4 3.90 1.17 -8.15
CA ILE A 4 3.09 2.37 -8.34
C ILE A 4 1.95 1.99 -9.27
N PHE A 5 0.72 2.24 -8.84
CA PHE A 5 -0.51 2.02 -9.59
C PHE A 5 -1.20 3.35 -9.85
N GLU A 6 -1.54 3.62 -11.10
CA GLU A 6 -2.33 4.77 -11.55
C GLU A 6 -3.71 4.26 -12.02
N VAL A 7 -4.79 4.94 -11.66
CA VAL A 7 -6.18 4.53 -11.93
C VAL A 7 -6.90 5.63 -12.74
N PRO A 8 -7.74 5.36 -13.76
CA PRO A 8 -7.63 4.52 -14.98
C PRO A 8 -6.93 5.30 -16.15
N ASP A 9 -6.04 4.76 -17.01
CA ASP A 9 -6.15 3.72 -18.06
C ASP A 9 -4.79 2.91 -18.12
N VAL A 10 -4.49 2.26 -16.99
CA VAL A 10 -3.34 1.42 -16.58
C VAL A 10 -2.01 1.56 -17.37
N ARG A 11 -1.01 2.21 -16.76
CA ARG A 11 0.41 1.92 -17.05
C ARG A 11 1.24 1.64 -15.80
N VAL A 12 1.90 0.49 -15.86
CA VAL A 12 2.94 0.05 -14.93
C VAL A 12 4.27 0.70 -15.32
N THR A 13 4.77 1.63 -14.51
CA THR A 13 6.09 2.22 -14.71
C THR A 13 7.18 1.38 -14.06
N HIS A 14 8.00 0.74 -14.90
CA HIS A 14 9.44 0.58 -14.61
C HIS A 14 10.28 0.58 -15.90
N LYS A 15 9.71 0.16 -17.03
CA LYS A 15 10.12 0.42 -18.42
C LYS A 15 9.10 -0.33 -19.29
N GLU A 16 8.29 0.41 -20.04
CA GLU A 16 7.28 -0.02 -21.05
C GLU A 16 6.37 -1.23 -20.77
N MET A 17 5.07 -0.98 -20.66
CA MET A 17 4.06 -1.86 -21.27
C MET A 17 2.91 -1.01 -21.83
N LYS A 18 2.64 -1.13 -23.12
CA LYS A 18 1.62 -0.41 -23.89
C LYS A 18 0.52 -1.40 -24.25
N ILE A 19 -0.70 -1.22 -23.75
CA ILE A 19 -1.87 -1.95 -24.23
C ILE A 19 -2.69 -0.95 -25.04
N THR A 20 -2.70 -1.14 -26.35
CA THR A 20 -3.54 -0.38 -27.28
C THR A 20 -4.83 -1.17 -27.48
N SER A 21 -5.97 -0.57 -27.15
CA SER A 21 -7.28 -1.08 -27.58
C SER A 21 -7.33 -1.10 -29.11
N THR A 22 -7.50 -2.29 -29.69
CA THR A 22 -7.83 -2.42 -31.11
C THR A 22 -9.35 -2.56 -31.22
N ASN A 23 -9.97 -1.55 -31.83
CA ASN A 23 -11.41 -1.47 -32.07
C ASN A 23 -11.97 -2.76 -32.70
N GLY A 24 -13.17 -3.16 -32.27
CA GLY A 24 -14.03 -4.07 -33.01
C GLY A 24 -15.12 -4.73 -32.18
N ASN A 25 -16.25 -4.04 -32.02
CA ASN A 25 -17.58 -4.58 -31.67
C ASN A 25 -17.61 -5.86 -30.81
N ALA A 26 -17.63 -5.68 -29.49
CA ALA A 26 -18.20 -6.65 -28.57
C ALA A 26 -19.13 -5.92 -27.59
N SER A 27 -20.42 -6.21 -27.79
CA SER A 27 -21.54 -5.96 -26.89
C SER A 27 -21.20 -5.87 -25.40
N ARG A 28 -21.75 -4.83 -24.75
CA ARG A 28 -22.11 -4.75 -23.31
C ARG A 28 -21.83 -6.04 -22.52
N LEU A 29 -20.68 -6.12 -21.86
CA LEU A 29 -20.37 -7.14 -20.85
C LEU A 29 -19.27 -6.63 -19.92
N ASN A 30 -19.68 -6.25 -18.70
CA ASN A 30 -18.97 -6.30 -17.41
C ASN A 30 -17.43 -6.48 -17.48
N ASN A 31 -16.69 -5.41 -17.81
CA ASN A 31 -15.24 -5.46 -18.10
C ASN A 31 -14.33 -5.03 -16.94
N ASP A 32 -14.85 -4.34 -15.92
CA ASP A 32 -14.01 -3.73 -14.87
C ASP A 32 -13.43 -4.78 -13.91
N ASN A 33 -14.19 -5.86 -13.65
CA ASN A 33 -13.73 -6.96 -12.80
C ASN A 33 -12.62 -7.80 -13.45
N LYS A 34 -12.52 -7.89 -14.78
CA LYS A 34 -11.53 -8.76 -15.44
C LYS A 34 -10.12 -8.19 -15.44
N ILE A 35 -9.99 -6.88 -15.58
CA ILE A 35 -8.68 -6.20 -15.51
C ILE A 35 -8.16 -6.27 -14.08
N LEU A 36 -9.02 -6.06 -13.10
CA LEU A 36 -8.69 -6.20 -11.68
C LEU A 36 -8.38 -7.65 -11.30
N GLU A 37 -9.18 -8.63 -11.72
CA GLU A 37 -8.85 -10.06 -11.54
C GLU A 37 -7.51 -10.41 -12.19
N TYR A 38 -7.19 -9.83 -13.35
CA TYR A 38 -5.91 -10.06 -14.01
C TYR A 38 -4.74 -9.40 -13.29
N ILE A 39 -4.88 -8.16 -12.81
CA ILE A 39 -3.88 -7.46 -11.99
C ILE A 39 -3.69 -8.22 -10.67
N CYS A 40 -4.77 -8.59 -9.98
CA CYS A 40 -4.75 -9.35 -8.73
C CYS A 40 -4.14 -10.74 -8.94
N SER A 41 -4.50 -11.45 -10.01
CA SER A 41 -3.93 -12.76 -10.36
C SER A 41 -2.46 -12.65 -10.77
N TYR A 42 -2.07 -11.60 -11.50
CA TYR A 42 -0.68 -11.36 -11.88
C TYR A 42 0.20 -10.97 -10.70
N ILE A 43 -0.28 -10.10 -9.81
CA ILE A 43 0.41 -9.77 -8.55
C ILE A 43 0.54 -11.04 -7.71
N LYS A 44 -0.55 -11.78 -7.50
CA LYS A 44 -0.53 -13.05 -6.77
C LYS A 44 0.45 -14.05 -7.37
N TYR A 45 0.43 -14.25 -8.70
CA TYR A 45 1.35 -15.12 -9.42
C TYR A 45 2.82 -14.70 -9.29
N LYS A 46 3.12 -13.40 -9.47
CA LYS A 46 4.48 -12.86 -9.42
C LYS A 46 5.07 -12.92 -8.00
N PHE A 47 4.23 -12.84 -6.97
CA PHE A 47 4.65 -12.90 -5.56
C PHE A 47 4.70 -14.32 -4.99
N ASP A 48 3.82 -15.22 -5.39
CA ASP A 48 3.88 -16.64 -5.01
C ASP A 48 5.01 -17.39 -5.76
N ASN A 49 5.48 -16.86 -6.90
CA ASN A 49 6.58 -17.44 -7.69
C ASN A 49 7.69 -16.42 -8.05
N PRO A 50 8.47 -15.94 -7.06
CA PRO A 50 9.56 -15.00 -7.30
C PRO A 50 10.75 -15.60 -8.10
N PHE A 51 10.74 -16.92 -8.35
CA PHE A 51 11.85 -17.65 -8.96
C PHE A 51 11.71 -17.88 -10.49
N ALA A 52 10.51 -17.71 -11.07
CA ALA A 52 10.24 -18.24 -12.42
C ALA A 52 10.96 -17.50 -13.57
N HIS A 53 11.15 -16.18 -13.48
CA HIS A 53 11.69 -15.40 -14.61
C HIS A 53 13.17 -14.99 -14.47
N GLY A 54 13.71 -14.93 -13.25
CA GLY A 54 15.12 -14.58 -13.04
C GLY A 54 16.10 -15.71 -13.38
N LEU A 55 15.68 -16.97 -13.24
CA LEU A 55 16.54 -18.13 -13.53
C LEU A 55 16.76 -18.33 -15.04
N ILE A 56 15.76 -18.05 -15.89
CA ILE A 56 15.78 -18.38 -17.32
C ILE A 56 16.83 -17.56 -18.11
N PHE A 57 17.15 -16.34 -17.68
CA PHE A 57 18.17 -15.51 -18.31
C PHE A 57 19.57 -15.68 -17.72
N ILE A 58 19.67 -16.14 -16.47
CA ILE A 58 20.97 -16.33 -15.80
C ILE A 58 21.56 -17.69 -16.17
N ILE A 59 20.75 -18.75 -16.32
CA ILE A 59 21.24 -20.10 -16.63
C ILE A 59 22.13 -20.16 -17.90
N PRO A 60 21.77 -19.52 -19.03
CA PRO A 60 22.60 -19.53 -20.26
C PRO A 60 23.90 -18.75 -20.10
N LEU A 61 23.85 -17.58 -19.45
CA LEU A 61 25.02 -16.73 -19.24
C LEU A 61 26.00 -17.36 -18.24
N LEU A 62 25.49 -17.98 -17.17
CA LEU A 62 26.27 -18.74 -16.19
C LEU A 62 26.89 -20.00 -16.82
N THR A 63 26.20 -20.67 -17.75
CA THR A 63 26.77 -21.81 -18.50
C THR A 63 27.83 -21.38 -19.50
N ILE A 64 27.69 -20.22 -20.16
CA ILE A 64 28.71 -19.70 -21.09
C ILE A 64 29.96 -19.23 -20.34
N ILE A 65 29.80 -18.46 -19.27
CA ILE A 65 30.90 -17.97 -18.44
C ILE A 65 31.62 -19.14 -17.76
N SER A 66 30.88 -20.11 -17.20
CA SER A 66 31.48 -21.31 -16.63
C SER A 66 32.17 -22.19 -17.67
N LYS A 67 31.68 -22.26 -18.92
CA LYS A 67 32.33 -23.02 -19.99
C LYS A 67 33.65 -22.37 -20.42
N ARG A 68 33.71 -21.04 -20.55
CA ARG A 68 34.96 -20.33 -20.85
C ARG A 68 35.95 -20.35 -19.69
N LEU A 69 35.50 -20.13 -18.46
CA LEU A 69 36.34 -20.29 -17.27
C LEU A 69 36.85 -21.72 -17.14
N ARG A 70 36.01 -22.74 -17.37
CA ARG A 70 36.43 -24.15 -17.39
C ARG A 70 37.51 -24.39 -18.43
N GLN A 71 37.38 -23.87 -19.65
CA GLN A 71 38.41 -24.03 -20.69
C GLN A 71 39.75 -23.37 -20.33
N THR A 72 39.74 -22.16 -19.76
CA THR A 72 40.97 -21.49 -19.30
C THR A 72 41.58 -22.21 -18.08
N PHE A 73 40.73 -22.71 -17.19
CA PHE A 73 41.14 -23.45 -15.99
C PHE A 73 41.66 -24.86 -16.32
N THR A 74 41.11 -25.54 -17.33
CA THR A 74 41.61 -26.85 -17.79
C THR A 74 43.03 -26.72 -18.34
N ARG A 75 43.37 -25.59 -18.99
CA ARG A 75 44.74 -25.29 -19.44
C ARG A 75 45.72 -24.99 -18.30
N ILE A 76 45.24 -24.46 -17.17
CA ILE A 76 46.05 -24.26 -15.96
C ILE A 76 46.19 -25.58 -15.18
N LEU A 77 45.16 -26.42 -15.20
CA LEU A 77 45.09 -27.74 -14.58
C LEU A 77 45.66 -28.87 -15.44
N ASP A 78 46.13 -28.59 -16.65
CA ASP A 78 46.78 -29.59 -17.50
C ASP A 78 48.08 -30.04 -16.82
N LEU A 79 47.91 -31.06 -15.97
CA LEU A 79 48.90 -31.78 -15.15
C LEU A 79 50.07 -32.31 -15.98
N SER A 80 49.96 -32.28 -17.31
CA SER A 80 50.98 -32.66 -18.27
C SER A 80 52.14 -31.68 -18.35
N ALA A 81 51.95 -30.38 -18.05
CA ALA A 81 53.03 -29.40 -18.04
C ALA A 81 54.01 -29.63 -16.87
N ALA A 82 53.51 -30.12 -15.72
CA ALA A 82 54.32 -30.46 -14.55
C ALA A 82 55.07 -31.81 -14.69
N ALA A 83 54.67 -32.66 -15.63
CA ALA A 83 55.23 -33.99 -15.81
C ALA A 83 56.51 -34.01 -16.67
N HIS A 84 56.82 -32.91 -17.37
CA HIS A 84 57.95 -32.79 -18.30
C HIS A 84 59.29 -32.39 -17.65
N ASP A 85 59.30 -32.02 -16.36
CA ASP A 85 60.54 -31.68 -15.65
C ASP A 85 61.25 -32.94 -15.15
N GLU A 86 62.51 -33.12 -15.56
CA GLU A 86 63.39 -34.17 -15.05
C GLU A 86 63.89 -33.80 -13.64
N GLY A 87 63.30 -34.43 -12.62
CA GLY A 87 63.78 -34.37 -11.24
C GLY A 87 62.67 -34.31 -10.19
N LEU A 88 62.79 -35.14 -9.15
CA LEU A 88 61.79 -35.25 -8.07
C LEU A 88 61.51 -33.91 -7.35
N LYS A 89 62.53 -33.04 -7.23
CA LYS A 89 62.40 -31.72 -6.59
C LYS A 89 61.50 -30.77 -7.40
N HIS A 90 61.67 -30.74 -8.72
CA HIS A 90 60.89 -29.87 -9.61
C HIS A 90 59.42 -30.29 -9.66
N ARG A 91 59.15 -31.61 -9.64
CA ARG A 91 57.80 -32.16 -9.58
C ARG A 91 57.04 -31.80 -8.30
N VAL A 92 57.71 -31.87 -7.13
CA VAL A 92 57.08 -31.50 -5.85
C VAL A 92 56.78 -30.00 -5.79
N ILE A 93 57.71 -29.16 -6.25
CA ILE A 93 57.53 -27.70 -6.31
C ILE A 93 56.37 -27.34 -7.25
N SER A 94 56.33 -27.95 -8.44
CA SER A 94 55.26 -27.76 -9.42
C SER A 94 53.89 -28.18 -8.86
N GLY A 95 53.84 -29.32 -8.15
CA GLY A 95 52.62 -29.79 -7.49
C GLY A 95 52.08 -28.82 -6.42
N ILE A 96 52.96 -28.24 -5.59
CA ILE A 96 52.58 -27.25 -4.57
C ILE A 96 52.03 -25.97 -5.22
N ILE A 97 52.69 -25.49 -6.29
CA ILE A 97 52.25 -24.29 -7.02
C ILE A 97 50.86 -24.49 -7.63
N VAL A 98 50.60 -25.65 -8.24
CA VAL A 98 49.29 -25.98 -8.80
C VAL A 98 48.22 -26.07 -7.71
N LEU A 99 48.52 -26.70 -6.56
CA LEU A 99 47.59 -26.80 -5.44
C LEU A 99 47.24 -25.42 -4.86
N CYS A 100 48.25 -24.57 -4.63
CA CYS A 100 48.04 -23.20 -4.17
C CYS A 100 47.23 -22.38 -5.18
N GLY A 101 47.54 -22.51 -6.48
CA GLY A 101 46.78 -21.86 -7.55
C GLY A 101 45.31 -22.29 -7.58
N LEU A 102 45.03 -23.57 -7.38
CA LEU A 102 43.66 -24.11 -7.32
C LEU A 102 42.88 -23.52 -6.15
N VAL A 103 43.49 -23.45 -4.96
CA VAL A 103 42.85 -22.87 -3.75
C VAL A 103 42.54 -21.39 -3.95
N ILE A 104 43.50 -20.61 -4.48
CA ILE A 104 43.31 -19.17 -4.72
C ILE A 104 42.18 -18.93 -5.72
N VAL A 105 42.14 -19.68 -6.82
CA VAL A 105 41.09 -19.53 -7.83
C VAL A 105 39.72 -19.93 -7.27
N ALA A 106 39.65 -20.98 -6.45
CA ALA A 106 38.39 -21.40 -5.82
C ALA A 106 37.82 -20.32 -4.88
N ILE A 107 38.68 -19.70 -4.06
CA ILE A 107 38.29 -18.60 -3.16
C ILE A 107 37.82 -17.37 -3.97
N LEU A 108 38.55 -17.04 -5.04
CA LEU A 108 38.24 -15.89 -5.89
C LEU A 108 36.91 -16.04 -6.63
N ILE A 109 36.61 -17.24 -7.16
CA ILE A 109 35.30 -17.54 -7.76
C ILE A 109 34.20 -17.41 -6.72
N GLY A 110 34.39 -17.95 -5.51
CA GLY A 110 33.43 -17.82 -4.41
C GLY A 110 33.14 -16.35 -4.07
N ALA A 111 34.18 -15.53 -3.90
CA ALA A 111 34.05 -14.11 -3.61
C ALA A 111 33.30 -13.34 -4.72
N ILE A 112 33.62 -13.62 -5.99
CA ILE A 112 32.94 -12.99 -7.14
C ILE A 112 31.46 -13.41 -7.19
N VAL A 113 31.15 -14.69 -6.99
CA VAL A 113 29.76 -15.18 -7.02
C VAL A 113 28.93 -14.55 -5.90
N THR A 114 29.49 -14.44 -4.70
CA THR A 114 28.82 -13.77 -3.57
C THR A 114 28.62 -12.28 -3.85
N PHE A 115 29.68 -11.58 -4.27
CA PHE A 115 29.62 -10.15 -4.58
C PHE A 115 28.65 -9.84 -5.74
N MET A 116 28.65 -10.66 -6.79
CA MET A 116 27.70 -10.53 -7.90
C MET A 116 26.28 -10.88 -7.44
N GLY A 117 26.10 -11.88 -6.58
CA GLY A 117 24.80 -12.24 -6.01
C GLY A 117 24.22 -11.09 -5.19
N GLU A 118 25.03 -10.47 -4.34
CA GLU A 118 24.67 -9.30 -3.54
C GLU A 118 24.36 -8.10 -4.43
N LYS A 119 25.22 -7.75 -5.39
CA LYS A 119 24.98 -6.64 -6.32
C LYS A 119 23.78 -6.88 -7.23
N LEU A 120 23.55 -8.12 -7.66
CA LEU A 120 22.38 -8.47 -8.47
C LEU A 120 21.10 -8.42 -7.64
N ASN A 121 21.15 -8.79 -6.36
CA ASN A 121 20.01 -8.65 -5.46
C ASN A 121 19.72 -7.18 -5.14
N GLU A 122 20.76 -6.38 -4.89
CA GLU A 122 20.66 -4.92 -4.78
C GLU A 122 20.02 -4.31 -6.04
N LEU A 123 20.45 -4.71 -7.26
CA LEU A 123 19.87 -4.26 -8.53
C LEU A 123 18.44 -4.77 -8.79
N LYS A 124 18.03 -5.88 -8.17
CA LYS A 124 16.65 -6.39 -8.23
C LYS A 124 15.71 -5.62 -7.29
N GLU A 125 16.23 -5.03 -6.22
CA GLU A 125 15.45 -4.18 -5.34
C GLU A 125 15.30 -2.80 -5.97
N GLY A 126 14.14 -2.57 -6.61
CA GLY A 126 13.83 -1.36 -7.39
C GLY A 126 14.28 -0.05 -6.71
N TYR A 127 15.19 0.67 -7.37
CA TYR A 127 15.77 1.93 -6.92
C TYR A 127 14.96 3.18 -7.27
N THR A 128 13.75 3.03 -7.82
CA THR A 128 13.01 4.20 -8.32
C THR A 128 12.31 4.89 -7.16
N THR A 129 12.82 6.07 -6.81
CA THR A 129 12.11 7.03 -5.98
C THR A 129 10.78 7.39 -6.64
N VAL A 130 9.72 7.37 -5.86
CA VAL A 130 8.38 7.81 -6.22
C VAL A 130 8.41 9.31 -6.47
N ILE A 131 7.97 9.73 -7.66
CA ILE A 131 7.88 11.14 -8.06
C ILE A 131 6.43 11.65 -7.91
N GLU A 132 5.48 10.74 -7.67
CA GLU A 132 4.06 11.03 -7.52
C GLU A 132 3.78 11.93 -6.32
N LYS A 133 2.70 12.72 -6.45
CA LYS A 133 2.17 13.63 -5.46
C LYS A 133 0.73 13.28 -5.17
N ASN A 134 0.26 13.60 -3.96
CA ASN A 134 -1.11 13.34 -3.52
C ASN A 134 -1.51 11.86 -3.67
N HIS A 135 -0.53 10.96 -3.51
CA HIS A 135 -0.67 9.52 -3.62
C HIS A 135 -0.96 8.88 -2.27
N THR A 136 -1.62 7.74 -2.27
CA THR A 136 -1.80 6.90 -1.08
C THR A 136 -0.70 5.86 -1.03
N ILE A 137 0.00 5.78 0.10
CA ILE A 137 1.07 4.81 0.32
C ILE A 137 0.52 3.63 1.10
N ILE A 138 0.80 2.41 0.68
CA ILE A 138 0.57 1.17 1.43
C ILE A 138 1.93 0.58 1.81
N LEU A 139 2.20 0.47 3.11
CA LEU A 139 3.41 -0.13 3.66
C LEU A 139 3.10 -1.51 4.20
N GLY A 140 3.79 -2.52 3.68
CA GLY A 140 3.62 -3.90 4.11
C GLY A 140 2.70 -4.70 3.20
N TRP A 141 2.58 -5.98 3.54
CA TRP A 141 1.85 -6.96 2.77
C TRP A 141 1.05 -7.86 3.69
N SER A 142 -0.25 -7.97 3.42
CA SER A 142 -1.17 -8.86 4.10
C SER A 142 -2.21 -9.38 3.11
N SER A 143 -2.99 -10.38 3.53
CA SER A 143 -4.12 -10.89 2.73
C SER A 143 -5.15 -9.81 2.36
N LYS A 144 -5.28 -8.77 3.20
CA LYS A 144 -6.24 -7.65 3.06
C LYS A 144 -5.85 -6.63 1.99
N ILE A 145 -4.61 -6.66 1.49
CA ILE A 145 -4.12 -5.61 0.59
C ILE A 145 -4.96 -5.49 -0.68
N PHE A 146 -5.47 -6.61 -1.19
CA PHE A 146 -6.29 -6.65 -2.39
C PHE A 146 -7.64 -5.96 -2.19
N ASP A 147 -8.31 -6.24 -1.05
CA ASP A 147 -9.57 -5.60 -0.69
C ASP A 147 -9.38 -4.09 -0.51
N ILE A 148 -8.28 -3.68 0.14
CA ILE A 148 -7.96 -2.26 0.33
C ILE A 148 -7.71 -1.56 -1.01
N ILE A 149 -6.93 -2.17 -1.92
CA ILE A 149 -6.69 -1.59 -3.25
C ILE A 149 -8.00 -1.46 -4.01
N TYR A 150 -8.86 -2.48 -3.96
CA TYR A 150 -10.15 -2.47 -4.63
C TYR A 150 -11.04 -1.33 -4.15
N GLU A 151 -11.20 -1.20 -2.84
CA GLU A 151 -11.99 -0.13 -2.22
C GLU A 151 -11.38 1.26 -2.50
N LEU A 152 -10.05 1.39 -2.48
CA LEU A 152 -9.38 2.65 -2.83
C LEU A 152 -9.54 3.01 -4.31
N ILE A 153 -9.64 2.05 -5.21
CA ILE A 153 -9.88 2.32 -6.64
C ILE A 153 -11.27 2.95 -6.81
N ILE A 154 -12.28 2.38 -6.17
CA ILE A 154 -13.66 2.88 -6.21
C ILE A 154 -13.73 4.27 -5.57
N ALA A 155 -13.20 4.43 -4.35
CA ALA A 155 -13.19 5.70 -3.63
C ALA A 155 -12.46 6.83 -4.37
N ASN A 156 -11.58 6.50 -5.32
CA ASN A 156 -10.82 7.47 -6.10
C ASN A 156 -11.33 7.64 -7.54
N GLU A 157 -12.47 7.06 -7.93
CA GLU A 157 -13.00 7.16 -9.31
C GLU A 157 -13.19 8.62 -9.76
N ASN A 158 -13.62 9.50 -8.85
CA ASN A 158 -13.83 10.94 -9.11
C ASN A 158 -12.53 11.78 -9.00
N GLN A 159 -11.38 11.16 -8.71
CA GLN A 159 -10.10 11.85 -8.62
C GLN A 159 -9.43 11.92 -10.00
N ARG A 160 -8.79 13.04 -10.33
CA ARG A 160 -8.18 13.24 -11.66
C ARG A 160 -6.99 12.30 -11.94
N ASN A 161 -6.09 12.16 -10.96
CA ASN A 161 -4.86 11.38 -11.09
C ASN A 161 -4.57 10.63 -9.78
N PRO A 162 -5.41 9.66 -9.38
CA PRO A 162 -5.15 8.88 -8.18
C PRO A 162 -3.98 7.93 -8.39
N SER A 163 -3.07 7.91 -7.42
CA SER A 163 -1.90 7.05 -7.42
C SER A 163 -1.79 6.30 -6.10
N ILE A 164 -1.56 4.99 -6.20
CA ILE A 164 -1.35 4.10 -5.06
C ILE A 164 0.06 3.54 -5.15
N VAL A 165 0.85 3.77 -4.11
CA VAL A 165 2.24 3.33 -4.00
C VAL A 165 2.34 2.25 -2.95
N ILE A 166 2.87 1.08 -3.31
CA ILE A 166 2.99 -0.05 -2.38
C ILE A 166 4.46 -0.36 -2.15
N LEU A 167 4.90 -0.31 -0.89
CA LEU A 167 6.20 -0.84 -0.48
C LEU A 167 5.99 -2.18 0.23
N THR A 168 6.51 -3.23 -0.39
CA THR A 168 6.63 -4.55 0.23
C THR A 168 8.10 -4.85 0.47
N SER A 169 8.60 -4.40 1.62
CA SER A 169 9.91 -4.77 2.15
C SER A 169 9.74 -5.74 3.32
N LYS A 170 10.77 -6.56 3.58
CA LYS A 170 10.83 -7.40 4.78
C LYS A 170 10.84 -6.55 6.06
N ASP A 171 11.34 -5.32 5.95
CA ASP A 171 11.29 -4.31 7.00
C ASP A 171 10.94 -2.95 6.41
N ASN A 172 9.70 -2.50 6.61
CA ASN A 172 9.25 -1.19 6.12
C ASN A 172 9.67 -0.03 7.04
N SER A 173 10.42 -0.31 8.11
CA SER A 173 10.95 0.72 9.01
C SER A 173 12.31 1.28 8.56
N GLU A 174 12.90 0.73 7.50
CA GLU A 174 14.16 1.23 6.97
C GLU A 174 13.99 2.64 6.35
N ILE A 175 14.69 3.61 6.92
CA ILE A 175 14.63 5.03 6.51
C ILE A 175 14.98 5.19 5.02
N ASN A 176 15.91 4.40 4.49
CA ASN A 176 16.32 4.50 3.10
C ASN A 176 15.19 4.10 2.13
N ASP A 177 14.38 3.12 2.50
CA ASP A 177 13.20 2.71 1.73
C ASP A 177 12.07 3.74 1.87
N LEU A 178 11.81 4.22 3.09
CA LEU A 178 10.83 5.27 3.35
C LEU A 178 11.13 6.56 2.56
N ASN A 179 12.41 6.90 2.42
CA ASN A 179 12.86 8.07 1.65
C ASN A 179 12.58 7.95 0.15
N LYS A 180 12.34 6.75 -0.37
CA LYS A 180 11.96 6.54 -1.77
C LYS A 180 10.47 6.83 -2.02
N LEU A 181 9.65 6.92 -0.98
CA LEU A 181 8.19 6.97 -1.14
C LEU A 181 7.59 8.38 -1.22
N SER A 182 8.43 9.42 -1.14
CA SER A 182 7.97 10.81 -1.15
C SER A 182 6.89 11.08 -0.09
N LEU A 183 7.12 10.63 1.15
CA LEU A 183 6.19 10.69 2.28
C LEU A 183 5.54 12.08 2.46
N ASN A 184 6.33 13.16 2.38
CA ASN A 184 5.85 14.54 2.55
C ASN A 184 4.82 15.00 1.50
N GLN A 185 4.68 14.26 0.39
CA GLN A 185 3.73 14.56 -0.69
C GLN A 185 2.58 13.56 -0.72
N ALA A 186 2.57 12.56 0.17
CA ALA A 186 1.53 11.57 0.25
C ALA A 186 0.25 12.17 0.84
N ARG A 187 -0.90 11.73 0.32
CA ARG A 187 -2.23 12.04 0.86
C ARG A 187 -2.47 11.31 2.17
N SER A 188 -2.13 10.02 2.18
CA SER A 188 -2.33 9.13 3.32
C SER A 188 -1.34 7.97 3.27
N ILE A 189 -1.08 7.38 4.43
CA ILE A 189 -0.19 6.24 4.59
C ILE A 189 -0.96 5.13 5.32
N ILE A 190 -1.14 4.00 4.66
CA ILE A 190 -1.75 2.80 5.22
C ILE A 190 -0.63 1.83 5.59
N ILE A 191 -0.58 1.36 6.82
CA ILE A 191 0.42 0.41 7.29
C ILE A 191 -0.27 -0.92 7.61
N LEU A 192 0.14 -1.97 6.91
CA LEU A 192 -0.40 -3.31 7.06
C LEU A 192 0.56 -4.17 7.88
N ALA A 193 0.03 -4.78 8.93
CA ALA A 193 0.73 -5.80 9.70
C ALA A 193 1.03 -7.02 8.81
N PRO A 194 2.26 -7.56 8.85
CA PRO A 194 2.52 -8.87 8.28
C PRO A 194 1.73 -9.95 9.04
N GLU A 195 1.54 -11.11 8.42
CA GLU A 195 0.80 -12.21 9.04
C GLU A 195 1.61 -12.98 10.10
N LEU A 196 2.94 -12.80 10.16
CA LEU A 196 3.83 -13.59 11.03
C LEU A 196 4.70 -12.71 11.94
N ASN A 197 4.89 -13.19 13.19
CA ASN A 197 5.81 -12.69 14.23
C ASN A 197 5.62 -11.22 14.65
N ASN A 198 4.97 -11.00 15.81
CA ASN A 198 4.81 -9.70 16.48
C ASN A 198 4.40 -8.57 15.51
N PRO A 199 3.24 -8.70 14.83
CA PRO A 199 2.81 -7.82 13.75
C PRO A 199 2.78 -6.34 14.17
N ASP A 200 2.23 -6.06 15.35
CA ASP A 200 2.03 -4.69 15.82
C ASP A 200 3.36 -3.99 16.15
N VAL A 201 4.37 -4.74 16.62
CA VAL A 201 5.70 -4.16 16.88
C VAL A 201 6.30 -3.58 15.60
N ARG A 202 6.07 -4.24 14.45
CA ARG A 202 6.54 -3.73 13.16
C ARG A 202 5.77 -2.49 12.71
N ILE A 203 4.47 -2.43 12.97
CA ILE A 203 3.67 -1.23 12.72
C ILE A 203 4.19 -0.07 13.54
N ILE A 204 4.33 -0.26 14.86
CA ILE A 204 4.82 0.76 15.80
C ILE A 204 6.19 1.27 15.37
N LYS A 205 7.12 0.36 15.02
CA LYS A 205 8.45 0.72 14.50
C LYS A 205 8.37 1.54 13.21
N THR A 206 7.49 1.15 12.28
CA THR A 206 7.32 1.85 10.99
C THR A 206 6.77 3.27 11.22
N ILE A 207 5.78 3.43 12.11
CA ILE A 207 5.23 4.74 12.48
C ILE A 207 6.32 5.63 13.11
N LEU A 208 7.11 5.09 14.03
CA LEU A 208 8.22 5.82 14.64
C LEU A 208 9.27 6.22 13.59
N ALA A 209 9.56 5.36 12.62
CA ALA A 209 10.50 5.67 11.54
C ALA A 209 9.97 6.78 10.61
N ILE A 210 8.66 6.81 10.35
CA ILE A 210 8.01 7.88 9.57
C ILE A 210 8.03 9.20 10.33
N ARG A 211 7.55 9.22 11.58
CA ARG A 211 7.44 10.44 12.40
C ARG A 211 8.78 11.06 12.73
N ASN A 212 9.82 10.23 12.91
CA ASN A 212 11.20 10.67 13.19
C ASN A 212 12.08 10.72 11.94
N ASN A 213 11.51 10.69 10.73
CA ASN A 213 12.30 10.72 9.50
C ASN A 213 13.05 12.08 9.38
N PRO A 214 14.38 12.10 9.15
CA PRO A 214 15.15 13.34 9.01
C PRO A 214 14.72 14.25 7.85
N ARG A 215 14.06 13.69 6.83
CA ARG A 215 13.54 14.43 5.67
C ARG A 215 12.11 14.94 5.87
N ARG A 216 11.52 14.75 7.05
CA ARG A 216 10.16 15.15 7.34
C ARG A 216 10.01 16.68 7.32
N ASN A 217 8.90 17.15 6.76
CA ASN A 217 8.48 18.56 6.84
C ASN A 217 7.49 18.76 8.02
N ASN A 218 7.16 20.01 8.36
CA ASN A 218 6.22 20.35 9.45
C ASN A 218 4.74 19.98 9.19
N ILE A 219 4.46 19.07 8.25
CA ILE A 219 3.10 18.61 7.93
C ILE A 219 2.85 17.33 8.73
N ASN A 220 1.64 17.21 9.28
CA ASN A 220 1.18 16.00 9.93
C ASN A 220 0.81 14.95 8.89
N PHE A 221 1.27 13.72 9.07
CA PHE A 221 0.84 12.62 8.22
C PHE A 221 -0.55 12.14 8.62
N HIS A 222 -1.31 11.63 7.65
CA HIS A 222 -2.53 10.87 7.88
C HIS A 222 -2.21 9.38 7.77
N ILE A 223 -1.89 8.76 8.91
CA ILE A 223 -1.49 7.37 8.99
C ILE A 223 -2.67 6.53 9.47
N VAL A 224 -2.97 5.42 8.79
CA VAL A 224 -3.94 4.41 9.22
C VAL A 224 -3.21 3.08 9.34
N ALA A 225 -3.34 2.40 10.47
CA ALA A 225 -2.66 1.13 10.69
C ALA A 225 -3.57 0.11 11.38
N ASP A 226 -3.45 -1.17 11.02
CA ASP A 226 -4.23 -2.24 11.64
C ASP A 226 -3.52 -2.84 12.87
N ILE A 227 -4.10 -2.72 14.06
CA ILE A 227 -3.56 -3.38 15.26
C ILE A 227 -4.26 -4.72 15.45
N LYS A 228 -3.49 -5.77 15.74
CA LYS A 228 -4.00 -7.13 15.95
C LYS A 228 -4.13 -7.50 17.42
N GLU A 229 -3.25 -7.00 18.28
CA GLU A 229 -3.24 -7.33 19.70
C GLU A 229 -3.53 -6.09 20.55
N ARG A 230 -4.59 -6.18 21.36
CA ARG A 230 -5.03 -5.08 22.23
C ARG A 230 -3.94 -4.60 23.20
N ILE A 231 -3.03 -5.49 23.61
CA ILE A 231 -1.92 -5.15 24.52
C ILE A 231 -0.95 -4.13 23.91
N ASN A 232 -0.82 -4.10 22.59
CA ASN A 232 0.08 -3.19 21.88
C ASN A 232 -0.58 -1.85 21.54
N LEU A 233 -1.90 -1.72 21.72
CA LEU A 233 -2.66 -0.54 21.30
C LEU A 233 -2.21 0.74 22.01
N GLU A 234 -1.92 0.69 23.31
CA GLU A 234 -1.47 1.87 24.06
C GLU A 234 -0.10 2.35 23.55
N ALA A 235 0.84 1.43 23.38
CA ALA A 235 2.15 1.73 22.79
C ALA A 235 2.01 2.27 21.36
N ALA A 236 1.06 1.76 20.59
CA ALA A 236 0.76 2.24 19.25
C ALA A 236 0.22 3.68 19.26
N ILE A 237 -0.76 3.99 20.12
CA ILE A 237 -1.31 5.35 20.28
C ILE A 237 -0.20 6.33 20.65
N ILE A 238 0.67 5.99 21.59
CA ILE A 238 1.81 6.84 21.99
C ILE A 238 2.76 7.06 20.81
N ALA A 239 3.10 5.99 20.08
CA ALA A 239 3.97 6.06 18.92
C ALA A 239 3.35 6.81 17.74
N GLY A 240 2.02 6.78 17.59
CA GLY A 240 1.24 7.46 16.56
C GLY A 240 1.04 8.94 16.82
N GLY A 241 0.83 9.33 18.09
CA GLY A 241 0.34 10.66 18.43
C GLY A 241 -0.96 10.98 17.68
N ASP A 242 -1.14 12.24 17.29
CA ASP A 242 -2.33 12.70 16.58
C ASP A 242 -2.29 12.42 15.06
N GLU A 243 -1.25 11.75 14.58
CA GLU A 243 -1.02 11.48 13.15
C GLU A 243 -1.47 10.08 12.73
N ALA A 244 -1.64 9.14 13.68
CA ALA A 244 -1.98 7.76 13.37
C ALA A 244 -3.31 7.31 13.99
N LEU A 245 -4.20 6.82 13.13
CA LEU A 245 -5.44 6.15 13.50
C LEU A 245 -5.23 4.63 13.48
N PHE A 246 -5.55 3.96 14.57
CA PHE A 246 -5.41 2.52 14.71
C PHE A 246 -6.75 1.81 14.56
N VAL A 247 -6.81 0.87 13.61
CA VAL A 247 -8.01 0.06 13.36
C VAL A 247 -7.85 -1.29 14.06
N TYR A 248 -8.66 -1.51 15.09
CA TYR A 248 -8.74 -2.80 15.77
C TYR A 248 -9.91 -3.64 15.21
N ALA A 249 -9.67 -4.23 14.04
CA ALA A 249 -10.72 -4.87 13.24
C ALA A 249 -11.47 -6.00 13.98
N ASN A 250 -10.78 -6.77 14.82
CA ASN A 250 -11.38 -7.89 15.56
C ASN A 250 -12.50 -7.43 16.51
N GLU A 251 -12.37 -6.27 17.13
CA GLU A 251 -13.43 -5.72 17.99
C GLU A 251 -14.61 -5.20 17.18
N ILE A 252 -14.36 -4.54 16.04
CA ILE A 252 -15.41 -4.09 15.14
C ILE A 252 -16.22 -5.29 14.64
N ILE A 253 -15.54 -6.35 14.16
CA ILE A 253 -16.17 -7.58 13.68
C ILE A 253 -16.98 -8.24 14.81
N ALA A 254 -16.42 -8.36 16.02
CA ALA A 254 -17.13 -8.94 17.16
C ALA A 254 -18.40 -8.15 17.51
N ARG A 255 -18.34 -6.80 17.46
CA ARG A 255 -19.51 -5.93 17.68
C ARG A 255 -20.54 -6.07 16.57
N ILE A 256 -20.13 -6.13 15.30
CA ILE A 256 -21.03 -6.36 14.17
C ILE A 256 -21.76 -7.69 14.33
N ILE A 257 -21.05 -8.76 14.68
CA ILE A 257 -21.64 -10.10 14.91
C ILE A 257 -22.65 -10.03 16.06
N ALA A 258 -22.25 -9.47 17.21
CA ALA A 258 -23.12 -9.38 18.39
C ALA A 258 -24.39 -8.56 18.10
N GLN A 259 -24.29 -7.46 17.34
CA GLN A 259 -25.44 -6.65 16.96
C GLN A 259 -26.32 -7.35 15.93
N SER A 260 -25.73 -8.06 14.97
CA SER A 260 -26.47 -8.83 13.95
C SER A 260 -27.25 -9.99 14.56
N CYS A 261 -26.79 -10.56 15.68
CA CYS A 261 -27.56 -11.51 16.47
C CYS A 261 -28.81 -10.88 17.11
N ARG A 262 -28.79 -9.58 17.41
CA ARG A 262 -29.93 -8.85 18.00
C ARG A 262 -30.90 -8.33 16.94
N GLN A 263 -30.41 -8.00 15.76
CA GLN A 263 -31.20 -7.46 14.67
C GLN A 263 -30.83 -8.13 13.35
N ARG A 264 -31.74 -8.93 12.81
CA ARG A 264 -31.57 -9.57 11.50
C ARG A 264 -31.39 -8.51 10.42
N GLY A 265 -30.46 -8.75 9.50
CA GLY A 265 -30.18 -7.87 8.37
C GLY A 265 -29.24 -6.70 8.68
N LEU A 266 -28.90 -6.44 9.95
CA LEU A 266 -28.00 -5.34 10.31
C LEU A 266 -26.59 -5.51 9.74
N SER A 267 -26.08 -6.74 9.65
CA SER A 267 -24.78 -7.02 9.02
C SER A 267 -24.72 -6.58 7.56
N VAL A 268 -25.84 -6.69 6.83
CA VAL A 268 -25.90 -6.29 5.41
C VAL A 268 -25.81 -4.77 5.31
N ILE A 269 -26.58 -4.05 6.13
CA ILE A 269 -26.56 -2.58 6.16
C ILE A 269 -25.16 -2.08 6.55
N LEU A 270 -24.56 -2.67 7.58
CA LEU A 270 -23.21 -2.29 8.01
C LEU A 270 -22.15 -2.61 6.97
N ALA A 271 -22.29 -3.71 6.23
CA ALA A 271 -21.38 -4.03 5.12
C ALA A 271 -21.51 -3.01 3.97
N THR A 272 -22.73 -2.58 3.65
CA THR A 272 -22.96 -1.53 2.64
C THR A 272 -22.35 -0.21 3.08
N LEU A 273 -22.59 0.24 4.33
CA LEU A 273 -22.04 1.50 4.84
C LEU A 273 -20.51 1.52 5.00
N LEU A 274 -19.87 0.36 5.02
CA LEU A 274 -18.41 0.22 5.12
C LEU A 274 -17.72 0.05 3.76
N SER A 275 -18.49 -0.11 2.68
CA SER A 275 -17.98 -0.19 1.30
C SER A 275 -18.10 1.17 0.63
N PHE A 276 -17.20 1.48 -0.30
CA PHE A 276 -17.33 2.65 -1.18
C PHE A 276 -18.29 2.39 -2.36
N GLN A 277 -19.08 1.31 -2.30
CA GLN A 277 -20.08 1.00 -3.31
C GLN A 277 -21.45 1.53 -2.90
N ASN A 278 -22.04 2.39 -3.74
CA ASN A 278 -23.35 3.02 -3.57
C ASN A 278 -23.33 4.13 -2.50
N ASP A 279 -24.00 3.93 -1.37
CA ASP A 279 -24.20 4.96 -0.35
C ASP A 279 -22.99 5.05 0.59
N GLU A 280 -22.35 6.22 0.61
CA GLU A 280 -21.18 6.54 1.42
C GLU A 280 -21.52 7.51 2.57
N ILE A 281 -20.62 7.59 3.55
CA ILE A 281 -20.71 8.55 4.66
C ILE A 281 -19.85 9.76 4.35
N TYR A 282 -20.50 10.93 4.27
CA TYR A 282 -19.83 12.21 4.05
C TYR A 282 -19.90 13.12 5.28
N PHE A 283 -18.85 13.91 5.44
CA PHE A 283 -18.77 15.00 6.41
C PHE A 283 -18.80 16.31 5.64
N LYS A 284 -19.82 17.14 5.89
CA LYS A 284 -20.00 18.38 5.15
C LYS A 284 -20.15 19.56 6.10
N HIS A 285 -19.47 20.65 5.78
CA HIS A 285 -19.80 21.94 6.37
C HIS A 285 -21.01 22.53 5.65
N GLU A 286 -22.08 22.81 6.39
CA GLU A 286 -23.30 23.38 5.82
C GLU A 286 -23.62 24.72 6.48
N SER A 287 -23.15 25.80 5.85
CA SER A 287 -23.30 27.16 6.37
C SER A 287 -24.76 27.57 6.60
N ALA A 288 -25.70 27.06 5.80
CA ALA A 288 -27.12 27.36 5.93
C ALA A 288 -27.79 26.74 7.17
N LEU A 289 -27.14 25.77 7.83
CA LEU A 289 -27.64 25.12 9.04
C LEU A 289 -27.00 25.66 10.33
N VAL A 290 -26.03 26.58 10.21
CA VAL A 290 -25.38 27.20 11.37
C VAL A 290 -26.40 27.97 12.21
N GLY A 291 -26.42 27.70 13.51
CA GLY A 291 -27.37 28.27 14.47
C GLY A 291 -28.74 27.57 14.51
N LYS A 292 -29.03 26.65 13.58
CA LYS A 292 -30.23 25.82 13.60
C LYS A 292 -30.02 24.59 14.50
N THR A 293 -31.11 23.91 14.82
CA THR A 293 -31.06 22.68 15.62
C THR A 293 -30.81 21.46 14.74
N PHE A 294 -30.33 20.36 15.33
CA PHE A 294 -30.19 19.08 14.63
C PHE A 294 -31.53 18.60 14.06
N TYR A 295 -32.66 18.89 14.73
CA TYR A 295 -34.00 18.65 14.20
C TYR A 295 -34.20 19.31 12.83
N ASP A 296 -33.83 20.59 12.72
CA ASP A 296 -33.98 21.36 11.49
C ASP A 296 -33.06 20.83 10.38
N ALA A 297 -31.98 20.14 10.72
CA ALA A 297 -31.03 19.58 9.76
C ALA A 297 -31.48 18.25 9.14
N VAL A 298 -32.42 17.52 9.74
CA VAL A 298 -32.81 16.17 9.26
C VAL A 298 -33.72 16.21 8.03
N PHE A 299 -34.52 17.26 7.87
CA PHE A 299 -35.54 17.40 6.82
C PHE A 299 -35.14 18.13 5.52
N PRO A 300 -34.11 18.99 5.48
CA PRO A 300 -33.79 19.78 4.29
C PRO A 300 -33.24 19.00 3.10
N TYR A 301 -32.91 17.72 3.25
CA TYR A 301 -32.24 16.94 2.21
C TYR A 301 -33.21 15.99 1.51
N ASP A 302 -33.33 16.11 0.19
CA ASP A 302 -34.24 15.26 -0.60
C ASP A 302 -33.62 13.91 -0.98
N LYS A 303 -32.28 13.86 -1.10
CA LYS A 303 -31.53 12.72 -1.68
C LYS A 303 -30.51 12.10 -0.73
N CYS A 304 -30.38 12.60 0.50
CA CYS A 304 -29.45 12.06 1.49
C CYS A 304 -30.05 12.07 2.88
N SER A 305 -29.48 11.27 3.77
CA SER A 305 -29.97 11.12 5.15
C SER A 305 -28.94 11.65 6.14
N VAL A 306 -29.33 12.64 6.95
CA VAL A 306 -28.49 13.12 8.06
C VAL A 306 -28.52 12.09 9.20
N ILE A 307 -27.34 11.69 9.65
CA ILE A 307 -27.18 10.68 10.72
C ILE A 307 -26.47 11.22 11.96
N GLY A 308 -25.82 12.38 11.89
CA GLY A 308 -25.09 12.91 13.03
C GLY A 308 -24.39 14.24 12.78
N LEU A 309 -23.56 14.62 13.76
CA LEU A 309 -22.71 15.81 13.74
C LEU A 309 -21.30 15.41 14.15
N MET A 310 -20.29 15.99 13.50
CA MET A 310 -18.93 16.05 14.01
C MET A 310 -18.70 17.46 14.56
N LEU A 311 -18.36 17.54 15.84
CA LEU A 311 -18.12 18.83 16.50
C LEU A 311 -16.74 19.38 16.10
N SER A 312 -16.52 20.67 16.37
CA SER A 312 -15.25 21.34 16.10
C SER A 312 -14.01 20.72 16.77
N ASP A 313 -14.20 19.97 17.86
CA ASP A 313 -13.14 19.20 18.54
C ASP A 313 -12.87 17.81 17.90
N GLY A 314 -13.58 17.47 16.82
CA GLY A 314 -13.52 16.18 16.15
C GLY A 314 -14.43 15.10 16.75
N THR A 315 -15.17 15.40 17.82
CA THR A 315 -16.09 14.44 18.44
C THR A 315 -17.26 14.13 17.52
N VAL A 316 -17.40 12.87 17.13
CA VAL A 316 -18.52 12.37 16.35
C VAL A 316 -19.69 12.00 17.26
N LYS A 317 -20.87 12.58 16.98
CA LYS A 317 -22.14 12.23 17.63
C LYS A 317 -23.11 11.71 16.57
N ILE A 318 -23.37 10.41 16.60
CA ILE A 318 -24.43 9.78 15.81
C ILE A 318 -25.76 10.01 16.53
N PHE A 319 -26.73 10.58 15.82
CA PHE A 319 -28.06 10.93 16.30
C PHE A 319 -28.06 11.70 17.64
N PRO A 320 -27.47 12.91 17.69
CA PRO A 320 -27.47 13.74 18.88
C PRO A 320 -28.90 14.15 19.26
N ARG A 321 -29.06 14.82 20.42
CA ARG A 321 -30.38 15.35 20.81
C ARG A 321 -30.88 16.30 19.73
N LEU A 322 -32.17 16.19 19.39
CA LEU A 322 -32.80 16.99 18.33
C LEU A 322 -32.66 18.51 18.53
N ASN A 323 -32.54 18.97 19.77
CA ASN A 323 -32.33 20.38 20.11
C ASN A 323 -30.85 20.82 20.13
N THR A 324 -29.91 19.96 19.72
CA THR A 324 -28.49 20.31 19.66
C THR A 324 -28.29 21.38 18.59
N ILE A 325 -27.64 22.49 18.94
CA ILE A 325 -27.36 23.59 18.02
C ILE A 325 -26.13 23.25 17.18
N ILE A 326 -26.21 23.51 15.88
CA ILE A 326 -25.11 23.34 14.93
C ILE A 326 -24.28 24.62 14.93
N ASN A 327 -23.01 24.51 15.31
CA ASN A 327 -22.08 25.64 15.34
C ASN A 327 -21.39 25.85 13.99
N ILE A 328 -20.72 26.99 13.86
CA ILE A 328 -20.03 27.37 12.62
C ILE A 328 -18.85 26.48 12.26
N ASP A 329 -18.31 25.67 13.18
CA ASP A 329 -17.21 24.75 12.88
C ASP A 329 -17.66 23.28 12.92
N ASP A 330 -18.95 23.03 13.16
CA ASP A 330 -19.51 21.68 13.17
C ASP A 330 -19.75 21.21 11.72
N GLN A 331 -19.56 19.91 11.50
CA GLN A 331 -19.88 19.26 10.23
C GLN A 331 -21.07 18.33 10.40
N ILE A 332 -21.99 18.34 9.44
CA ILE A 332 -23.05 17.35 9.37
C ILE A 332 -22.50 16.03 8.83
N ILE A 333 -23.01 14.93 9.35
CA ILE A 333 -22.69 13.59 8.89
C ILE A 333 -23.90 13.07 8.12
N VAL A 334 -23.70 12.76 6.85
CA VAL A 334 -24.77 12.35 5.93
C VAL A 334 -24.43 11.05 5.23
N ILE A 335 -25.46 10.28 4.92
CA ILE A 335 -25.38 9.12 4.00
C ILE A 335 -25.92 9.57 2.64
N ALA A 336 -25.12 9.43 1.59
CA ALA A 336 -25.50 9.78 0.21
C ALA A 336 -24.80 8.87 -0.79
N GLU A 337 -25.37 8.69 -1.98
CA GLU A 337 -24.76 7.90 -3.07
C GLU A 337 -23.53 8.59 -3.69
N ASP A 338 -23.48 9.92 -3.64
CA ASP A 338 -22.33 10.72 -4.10
C ASP A 338 -22.36 12.09 -3.39
N ASP A 339 -21.22 12.78 -3.38
CA ASP A 339 -21.07 14.09 -2.72
C ASP A 339 -21.90 15.19 -3.39
N ASP A 340 -22.11 15.08 -4.71
CA ASP A 340 -22.91 15.98 -5.53
C ASP A 340 -24.41 15.94 -5.19
N LYS A 341 -24.88 14.88 -4.51
CA LYS A 341 -26.29 14.74 -4.11
C LYS A 341 -26.61 15.42 -2.78
N ILE A 342 -25.60 15.91 -2.05
CA ILE A 342 -25.75 16.57 -0.75
C ILE A 342 -26.14 18.05 -0.96
N ILE A 343 -27.36 18.25 -1.44
CA ILE A 343 -27.92 19.57 -1.76
C ILE A 343 -29.17 19.80 -0.92
N LEU A 344 -29.28 20.99 -0.32
CA LEU A 344 -30.49 21.43 0.38
C LEU A 344 -31.65 21.61 -0.61
N SER A 345 -32.84 21.18 -0.22
CA SER A 345 -34.04 21.28 -1.05
C SER A 345 -34.35 22.75 -1.35
N SER A 346 -34.80 23.00 -2.59
CA SER A 346 -35.09 24.35 -3.07
C SER A 346 -36.19 25.03 -2.25
N GLU A 347 -37.13 24.25 -1.71
CA GLU A 347 -38.20 24.72 -0.84
C GLU A 347 -37.68 25.19 0.53
N TYR A 348 -36.67 24.53 1.08
CA TYR A 348 -36.07 24.92 2.35
C TYR A 348 -35.23 26.20 2.23
N LEU A 349 -34.46 26.35 1.15
CA LEU A 349 -33.70 27.57 0.86
C LEU A 349 -34.62 28.79 0.70
N LEU A 350 -35.80 28.61 0.08
CA LEU A 350 -36.81 29.67 -0.02
C LEU A 350 -37.33 30.07 1.38
N ARG A 351 -37.63 29.11 2.27
CA ARG A 351 -38.09 29.40 3.64
C ARG A 351 -37.06 30.18 4.47
N ILE A 352 -35.77 29.84 4.36
CA ILE A 352 -34.70 30.58 5.06
C ILE A 352 -34.64 32.03 4.57
N ASN A 353 -34.71 32.26 3.26
CA ASN A 353 -34.62 33.61 2.71
C ASN A 353 -35.80 34.52 3.13
N TYR A 354 -36.98 33.95 3.38
CA TYR A 354 -38.13 34.72 3.89
C TYR A 354 -38.00 35.08 5.39
N GLU A 355 -37.36 34.25 6.22
CA GLU A 355 -37.15 34.57 7.65
C GLU A 355 -36.13 35.69 7.90
N TYR A 356 -35.22 35.95 6.96
CA TYR A 356 -34.18 36.99 7.08
C TYR A 356 -34.48 38.29 6.33
N THR A 357 -35.58 38.36 5.58
CA THR A 357 -35.99 39.56 4.82
C THR A 357 -37.27 40.22 5.35
N GLY A 358 -37.78 39.77 6.51
CA GLY A 358 -38.97 40.31 7.19
C GLY A 358 -38.65 41.25 8.34
#